data_AF-A0A7R9JZ04-F1
#
_entry.id   AF-A0A7R9JZ04-F1
#
_cell.length_a   1.000
_cell.length_b   1.000
_cell.length_c   1.000
_cell.angle_alpha   90.00
_cell.angle_beta   90.00
_cell.angle_gamma   90.00
#
_symmetry.space_group_name_H-M   'P 1'
#
loop_
_entity.id
_entity.type
_entity.pdbx_description
1 polymer ?
#
loop_
_entity_poly.entity_id
_entity_poly.type
_entity_poly.pdbx_seq_one_letter_code
_entity_poly.pdbx_strand_id
1 'polypeptide(L)'
;MTPVGRAAGVGRSLSQAQSARDRSRITQIGGYEFLNPESSPRVPVMLPYRRYIRLKTQRNMEGKEQGRRRHASIQRGDIGPPDGLEDSESLDGDSERMDGEIIDESDIHPLSEAAYWFGHPGHLGHTPTRPHPCEQSSCYPATGNLLEGREKQLSASSTCGLRGQVPMCSEDPCAALVSRSKGVSVNAPLGGGGYVAMKFVATNNAHVAVCGASGGIGQPLSLLLKQCPLVQKLSLYDIVNTPGVAADLSHIDSPAQVKAYNGPNELRDALKGADIIIIPAGVPRKPGMTRDDLFNTNASIVRDLAQAAAEVAPKALIGIISNPVNSTVPIASEVLQKAGVYDPNKIFGVSTLDIVRANTFVAEAKGLDPTTVNIPVIGGHSGVTIIPLISQAKPTVSFPQDQLKALTERIQEAGTEVVKAKAGAGSATLSMAYAGARFTISLCKALRKESNIVECAYVRSNVTEAKYFSTPLLLGPNGIQKNLGLGKLSEFEDQLLKAAIPELKKNIQKGEDFVHNTKRN
;
A
#
# COMPACT_ATOMS: atom_id res chain seq x y z
N MET A 1 -2.80 -47.86 49.22
CA MET A 1 -2.49 -49.25 49.58
C MET A 1 -2.74 -50.12 48.36
N THR A 2 -1.67 -50.60 47.72
CA THR A 2 -1.69 -51.70 46.73
C THR A 2 -1.54 -53.03 47.46
N PRO A 3 -2.03 -54.15 46.89
CA PRO A 3 -1.08 -55.13 46.29
C PRO A 3 -1.64 -55.78 45.00
N VAL A 4 -0.87 -55.88 43.90
CA VAL A 4 0.09 -56.95 43.47
C VAL A 4 -0.53 -58.33 43.18
N GLY A 5 -0.39 -58.78 41.92
CA GLY A 5 -0.52 -60.19 41.51
C GLY A 5 -0.31 -60.40 39.99
N ARG A 6 0.70 -61.21 39.61
CA ARG A 6 1.26 -61.45 38.26
C ARG A 6 0.69 -62.71 37.56
N ALA A 7 1.05 -62.83 36.26
CA ALA A 7 1.22 -64.05 35.42
C ALA A 7 -0.04 -64.63 34.74
N ALA A 8 -0.01 -65.32 33.59
CA ALA A 8 0.90 -65.51 32.45
C ALA A 8 0.15 -66.36 31.37
N GLY A 9 0.47 -66.17 30.08
CA GLY A 9 0.62 -67.28 29.10
C GLY A 9 -0.55 -67.69 28.18
N VAL A 10 -0.16 -68.08 26.95
CA VAL A 10 -0.85 -68.88 25.90
C VAL A 10 -1.86 -68.10 25.01
N GLY A 11 -1.85 -68.07 23.67
CA GLY A 11 -1.16 -68.86 22.62
C GLY A 11 -2.19 -69.40 21.60
N ARG A 12 -1.93 -69.19 20.28
CA ARG A 12 -2.64 -69.65 19.04
C ARG A 12 -3.73 -68.71 18.50
N SER A 13 -3.76 -68.16 17.28
CA SER A 13 -3.28 -68.45 15.89
C SER A 13 -4.34 -69.05 14.95
N LEU A 14 -4.42 -68.46 13.74
CA LEU A 14 -5.08 -68.87 12.46
C LEU A 14 -6.52 -68.35 12.27
N SER A 15 -6.97 -67.82 11.12
CA SER A 15 -6.55 -67.90 9.70
C SER A 15 -7.08 -66.67 8.91
N GLN A 16 -6.26 -65.96 8.12
CA GLN A 16 -6.12 -66.02 6.64
C GLN A 16 -7.36 -65.73 5.76
N ALA A 17 -7.28 -64.65 4.97
CA ALA A 17 -7.62 -64.54 3.53
C ALA A 17 -7.18 -63.12 3.05
N GLN A 18 -5.99 -62.90 2.48
CA GLN A 18 -5.62 -62.97 1.05
C GLN A 18 -6.52 -62.19 0.06
N SER A 19 -6.00 -61.08 -0.46
CA SER A 19 -5.90 -60.82 -1.90
C SER A 19 -4.87 -59.71 -2.16
N ALA A 20 -3.91 -60.02 -3.03
CA ALA A 20 -2.85 -59.13 -3.52
C ALA A 20 -2.81 -59.24 -5.05
N ARG A 21 -2.56 -58.12 -5.73
CA ARG A 21 -1.99 -57.90 -7.08
C ARG A 21 -2.19 -56.40 -7.39
N ASP A 22 -1.25 -55.61 -7.89
CA ASP A 22 -0.01 -55.89 -8.59
C ASP A 22 1.01 -54.76 -8.34
N ARG A 23 2.29 -55.14 -8.31
CA ARG A 23 3.45 -54.24 -8.40
C ARG A 23 4.04 -54.40 -9.79
N SER A 24 4.40 -53.31 -10.44
CA SER A 24 5.50 -53.29 -11.42
C SER A 24 6.40 -52.09 -11.16
N ARG A 25 7.68 -52.40 -10.92
CA ARG A 25 8.84 -51.51 -10.83
C ARG A 25 9.68 -51.81 -12.07
N ILE A 26 10.04 -50.79 -12.86
CA ILE A 26 11.22 -50.78 -13.77
C ILE A 26 11.68 -49.30 -13.85
N THR A 27 12.68 -48.89 -13.05
CA THR A 27 14.10 -48.57 -13.41
C THR A 27 14.34 -47.21 -14.08
N GLN A 28 15.23 -46.40 -13.46
CA GLN A 28 15.82 -45.16 -13.99
C GLN A 28 16.66 -45.41 -15.25
N ILE A 29 16.58 -44.50 -16.24
CA ILE A 29 17.71 -44.04 -17.07
C ILE A 29 17.43 -42.57 -17.47
N GLY A 30 18.45 -41.72 -17.39
CA GLY A 30 18.39 -40.33 -17.84
C GLY A 30 18.54 -40.20 -19.36
N GLY A 31 18.00 -39.13 -19.93
CA GLY A 31 18.17 -38.80 -21.34
C GLY A 31 17.48 -37.47 -21.66
N TYR A 32 18.29 -36.44 -21.94
CA TYR A 32 17.84 -35.28 -22.67
C TYR A 32 17.49 -35.71 -24.09
N GLU A 33 16.27 -35.43 -24.56
CA GLU A 33 15.95 -35.46 -25.99
C GLU A 33 15.27 -34.14 -26.40
N PHE A 34 15.88 -33.53 -27.41
CA PHE A 34 15.38 -32.39 -28.16
C PHE A 34 14.12 -32.80 -28.94
N LEU A 35 13.02 -32.05 -28.78
CA LEU A 35 11.89 -32.13 -29.69
C LEU A 35 11.98 -31.00 -30.72
N ASN A 36 12.15 -31.40 -31.98
CA ASN A 36 12.06 -30.58 -33.18
C ASN A 36 10.57 -30.26 -33.47
N PRO A 37 10.21 -29.07 -34.00
CA PRO A 37 8.85 -28.54 -33.92
C PRO A 37 8.11 -28.63 -35.26
N GLU A 38 7.34 -29.67 -35.52
CA GLU A 38 6.36 -29.65 -36.63
C GLU A 38 5.14 -30.51 -36.31
N SER A 39 4.12 -29.88 -35.70
CA SER A 39 2.68 -30.11 -35.97
C SER A 39 1.84 -29.57 -34.83
N SER A 40 1.35 -28.33 -34.94
CA SER A 40 0.27 -27.80 -34.12
C SER A 40 -0.52 -26.77 -34.96
N PRO A 41 -1.85 -26.74 -34.86
CA PRO A 41 -2.71 -25.95 -35.74
C PRO A 41 -2.44 -24.46 -35.55
N ARG A 42 -2.37 -23.72 -36.67
CA ARG A 42 -2.09 -22.28 -36.71
C ARG A 42 -3.11 -21.51 -35.85
N VAL A 43 -2.67 -21.03 -34.69
CA VAL A 43 -3.35 -20.00 -33.91
C VAL A 43 -3.18 -18.66 -34.66
N PRO A 44 -4.24 -17.85 -34.89
CA PRO A 44 -4.09 -16.59 -35.60
C PRO A 44 -3.26 -15.61 -34.75
N VAL A 45 -2.14 -15.16 -35.33
CA VAL A 45 -1.28 -14.10 -34.80
C VAL A 45 -2.11 -12.82 -34.66
N MET A 46 -2.22 -12.29 -33.42
CA MET A 46 -2.79 -10.96 -33.17
C MET A 46 -1.89 -9.90 -33.81
N LEU A 47 -2.45 -9.15 -34.75
CA LEU A 47 -1.87 -7.96 -35.37
C LEU A 47 -1.66 -6.82 -34.34
N PRO A 48 -0.68 -5.93 -34.55
CA PRO A 48 -0.32 -4.90 -33.58
C PRO A 48 -1.43 -3.86 -33.34
N TYR A 49 -1.50 -3.41 -32.09
CA TYR A 49 -2.49 -2.56 -31.41
C TYR A 49 -2.93 -1.26 -32.15
N ARG A 50 -2.27 -0.85 -33.23
CA ARG A 50 -2.64 0.31 -34.05
C ARG A 50 -3.82 0.07 -35.01
N ARG A 51 -4.19 -1.18 -35.33
CA ARG A 51 -5.32 -1.48 -36.23
C ARG A 51 -6.68 -1.58 -35.52
N TYR A 52 -6.69 -1.83 -34.21
CA TYR A 52 -7.91 -1.96 -33.40
C TYR A 52 -8.60 -0.61 -33.18
N ILE A 53 -7.84 0.48 -33.07
CA ILE A 53 -8.39 1.84 -32.91
C ILE A 53 -9.08 2.30 -34.20
N ARG A 54 -8.53 2.00 -35.39
CA ARG A 54 -9.11 2.43 -36.67
C ARG A 54 -10.43 1.73 -37.02
N LEU A 55 -10.59 0.46 -36.62
CA LEU A 55 -11.82 -0.33 -36.86
C LEU A 55 -12.99 0.08 -35.93
N LYS A 56 -12.72 0.55 -34.71
CA LYS A 56 -13.77 1.09 -33.83
C LYS A 56 -14.27 2.46 -34.31
N THR A 57 -13.41 3.30 -34.86
CA THR A 57 -13.82 4.61 -35.38
C THR A 57 -14.63 4.49 -36.67
N GLN A 58 -14.35 3.51 -37.54
CA GLN A 58 -15.16 3.27 -38.75
C GLN A 58 -16.55 2.67 -38.45
N ARG A 59 -16.67 1.70 -37.53
CA ARG A 59 -18.00 1.15 -37.14
C ARG A 59 -18.91 2.18 -36.46
N ASN A 60 -18.35 3.14 -35.73
CA ASN A 60 -19.12 4.20 -35.10
C ASN A 60 -19.61 5.28 -36.08
N MET A 61 -19.00 5.40 -37.26
CA MET A 61 -19.48 6.31 -38.32
C MET A 61 -20.56 5.64 -39.18
N GLU A 62 -20.41 4.36 -39.54
CA GLU A 62 -21.43 3.61 -40.30
C GLU A 62 -22.73 3.38 -39.51
N GLY A 63 -22.66 3.23 -38.19
CA GLY A 63 -23.83 3.10 -37.31
C GLY A 63 -24.65 4.39 -37.11
N LYS A 64 -24.07 5.57 -37.41
CA LYS A 64 -24.78 6.87 -37.31
C LYS A 64 -25.46 7.28 -38.62
N GLU A 65 -25.08 6.71 -39.76
CA GLU A 65 -25.72 6.99 -41.07
C GLU A 65 -26.95 6.10 -41.36
N GLN A 66 -27.10 4.96 -40.70
CA GLN A 66 -28.29 4.09 -40.86
C GLN A 66 -29.47 4.41 -39.92
N GLY A 67 -29.27 5.25 -38.89
CA GLY A 67 -30.32 5.69 -37.96
C GLY A 67 -31.13 6.92 -38.40
N ARG A 68 -30.71 7.60 -39.49
CA ARG A 68 -31.33 8.85 -39.98
C ARG A 68 -32.20 8.70 -41.23
N ARG A 69 -32.44 7.46 -41.67
CA ARG A 69 -33.34 7.13 -42.79
C ARG A 69 -34.28 5.98 -42.40
N ARG A 70 -35.23 6.23 -41.50
CA ARG A 70 -36.50 5.48 -41.40
C ARG A 70 -37.47 6.27 -40.53
N HIS A 71 -38.65 6.52 -41.10
CA HIS A 71 -39.86 7.07 -40.48
C HIS A 71 -39.96 8.59 -40.28
N ALA A 72 -40.14 9.29 -41.40
CA ALA A 72 -41.29 10.18 -41.54
C ALA A 72 -42.42 9.39 -42.21
N SER A 73 -43.55 9.17 -41.51
CA SER A 73 -44.90 9.11 -42.11
C SER A 73 -45.96 8.67 -41.07
N ILE A 74 -46.78 9.64 -40.63
CA ILE A 74 -48.26 9.65 -40.70
C ILE A 74 -49.11 8.71 -39.79
N GLN A 75 -50.00 9.40 -39.04
CA GLN A 75 -51.40 9.10 -38.62
C GLN A 75 -51.77 8.46 -37.26
N ARG A 76 -52.48 9.30 -36.47
CA ARG A 76 -53.80 9.17 -35.81
C ARG A 76 -54.13 7.94 -34.94
N GLY A 77 -54.71 8.23 -33.76
CA GLY A 77 -55.78 7.40 -33.19
C GLY A 77 -55.82 7.38 -31.66
N ASP A 78 -56.69 8.22 -31.09
CA ASP A 78 -57.61 8.02 -29.96
C ASP A 78 -57.27 7.02 -28.82
N ILE A 79 -57.45 7.48 -27.57
CA ILE A 79 -58.53 7.10 -26.63
C ILE A 79 -58.14 7.59 -25.22
N GLY A 80 -59.08 8.27 -24.55
CA GLY A 80 -58.95 8.89 -23.22
C GLY A 80 -59.23 7.96 -22.02
N PRO A 81 -59.73 8.51 -20.88
CA PRO A 81 -59.10 8.37 -19.56
C PRO A 81 -59.96 7.57 -18.56
N PRO A 82 -59.60 7.53 -17.26
CA PRO A 82 -60.31 8.39 -16.28
C PRO A 82 -59.39 8.92 -15.15
N ASP A 83 -59.48 10.20 -14.78
CA ASP A 83 -60.32 10.83 -13.72
C ASP A 83 -59.63 10.92 -12.35
N GLY A 84 -59.39 12.17 -11.92
CA GLY A 84 -60.19 12.71 -10.82
C GLY A 84 -59.49 13.16 -9.54
N LEU A 85 -59.71 14.45 -9.23
CA LEU A 85 -59.89 15.09 -7.91
C LEU A 85 -58.61 15.64 -7.24
N GLU A 86 -58.44 16.98 -7.26
CA GLU A 86 -58.89 18.00 -6.26
C GLU A 86 -57.74 18.22 -5.23
N ASP A 87 -57.32 19.40 -4.78
CA ASP A 87 -57.85 20.76 -4.57
C ASP A 87 -56.61 21.67 -4.30
N SER A 88 -56.43 22.87 -4.86
CA SER A 88 -57.03 24.20 -4.61
C SER A 88 -56.40 25.03 -3.47
N GLU A 89 -56.35 26.36 -3.72
CA GLU A 89 -55.99 27.51 -2.84
C GLU A 89 -54.49 27.89 -2.70
N SER A 90 -54.03 29.15 -2.73
CA SER A 90 -54.59 30.47 -3.09
C SER A 90 -53.46 31.53 -3.03
N LEU A 91 -53.45 32.44 -4.02
CA LEU A 91 -53.15 33.90 -4.00
C LEU A 91 -52.02 34.47 -3.11
N ASP A 92 -51.05 35.13 -3.75
CA ASP A 92 -50.89 36.60 -3.70
C ASP A 92 -49.87 37.08 -4.76
N GLY A 93 -50.20 38.19 -5.42
CA GLY A 93 -49.46 38.75 -6.55
C GLY A 93 -48.46 39.82 -6.15
N ASP A 94 -47.54 40.12 -7.07
CA ASP A 94 -47.23 41.49 -7.46
C ASP A 94 -46.58 41.53 -8.84
N SER A 95 -47.00 42.53 -9.60
CA SER A 95 -46.70 42.81 -10.99
C SER A 95 -45.35 43.47 -11.20
N GLU A 96 -44.63 43.12 -12.27
CA GLU A 96 -44.28 44.08 -13.32
C GLU A 96 -43.80 43.39 -14.62
N ARG A 97 -44.27 43.95 -15.73
CA ARG A 97 -44.13 43.62 -17.16
C ARG A 97 -42.76 44.17 -17.64
N MET A 98 -42.03 43.66 -18.63
CA MET A 98 -42.42 43.40 -20.03
C MET A 98 -41.24 42.74 -20.80
N ASP A 99 -41.62 41.93 -21.79
CA ASP A 99 -40.98 41.66 -23.09
C ASP A 99 -39.67 40.87 -23.19
N GLY A 100 -39.73 39.77 -23.97
CA GLY A 100 -38.53 39.16 -24.57
C GLY A 100 -38.64 37.66 -24.87
N GLU A 101 -39.19 37.37 -26.05
CA GLU A 101 -39.09 36.15 -26.88
C GLU A 101 -38.32 34.89 -26.42
N ILE A 102 -39.00 33.78 -26.65
CA ILE A 102 -38.53 32.39 -26.67
C ILE A 102 -37.45 32.20 -27.74
N ILE A 103 -36.27 31.67 -27.37
CA ILE A 103 -35.40 30.93 -28.30
C ILE A 103 -34.82 29.69 -27.59
N ASP A 104 -34.98 28.57 -28.31
CA ASP A 104 -34.63 27.19 -28.05
C ASP A 104 -33.09 26.95 -27.90
N GLU A 105 -32.65 26.36 -26.79
CA GLU A 105 -31.27 25.93 -26.57
C GLU A 105 -31.04 24.52 -27.15
N SER A 106 -30.66 24.47 -28.42
CA SER A 106 -29.91 23.34 -28.96
C SER A 106 -28.85 23.84 -29.94
N ASP A 107 -27.60 23.97 -29.46
CA ASP A 107 -26.34 23.69 -30.20
C ASP A 107 -25.15 24.35 -29.49
N ILE A 108 -24.40 23.55 -28.71
CA ILE A 108 -23.03 23.89 -28.30
C ILE A 108 -22.12 22.72 -28.70
N HIS A 109 -21.39 22.91 -29.79
CA HIS A 109 -20.17 22.17 -30.10
C HIS A 109 -18.98 23.15 -30.08
N PRO A 110 -17.81 22.79 -29.51
CA PRO A 110 -16.71 23.72 -29.33
C PRO A 110 -15.82 23.77 -30.58
N LEU A 111 -15.51 24.98 -31.03
CA LEU A 111 -14.40 25.24 -31.95
C LEU A 111 -13.29 26.01 -31.23
N SER A 112 -12.09 25.47 -31.43
CA SER A 112 -10.78 26.07 -31.26
C SER A 112 -10.56 27.28 -32.17
N GLU A 113 -9.88 28.31 -31.67
CA GLU A 113 -8.81 29.14 -32.30
C GLU A 113 -8.64 30.39 -31.41
N ALA A 114 -7.51 30.64 -30.76
CA ALA A 114 -6.24 31.12 -31.31
C ALA A 114 -6.34 32.47 -32.05
N ALA A 115 -6.28 33.57 -31.29
CA ALA A 115 -5.54 34.79 -31.64
C ALA A 115 -5.66 35.78 -30.47
N TYR A 116 -4.57 36.46 -30.11
CA TYR A 116 -4.45 37.92 -29.94
C TYR A 116 -3.04 38.24 -29.37
N TRP A 117 -2.16 38.65 -30.30
CA TRP A 117 -1.07 39.63 -30.26
C TRP A 117 0.38 39.32 -29.84
N PHE A 118 1.22 39.49 -30.87
CA PHE A 118 2.65 39.76 -30.91
C PHE A 118 3.03 41.17 -30.44
N GLY A 119 4.28 41.31 -29.99
CA GLY A 119 5.01 42.57 -29.94
C GLY A 119 6.52 42.40 -29.72
N HIS A 120 7.28 42.00 -30.75
CA HIS A 120 8.56 42.61 -31.18
C HIS A 120 9.26 41.81 -32.31
N PRO A 121 9.89 42.47 -33.31
CA PRO A 121 10.47 41.82 -34.48
C PRO A 121 12.00 41.64 -34.35
N GLY A 122 12.53 40.51 -34.82
CA GLY A 122 13.96 40.37 -35.10
C GLY A 122 14.54 39.00 -34.79
N HIS A 123 14.31 38.03 -35.69
CA HIS A 123 15.30 37.09 -36.24
C HIS A 123 14.57 35.92 -36.90
N LEU A 124 14.69 35.85 -38.23
CA LEU A 124 14.28 34.71 -39.04
C LEU A 124 15.10 33.47 -38.63
N GLY A 125 14.47 32.54 -37.90
CA GLY A 125 15.00 31.21 -37.63
C GLY A 125 14.49 30.21 -38.66
N HIS A 126 15.41 29.58 -39.38
CA HIS A 126 15.18 28.47 -40.30
C HIS A 126 14.39 27.33 -39.63
N THR A 127 13.30 26.85 -40.25
CA THR A 127 12.69 25.56 -39.90
C THR A 127 13.55 24.43 -40.46
N PRO A 128 14.08 23.51 -39.63
CA PRO A 128 14.85 22.38 -40.13
C PRO A 128 13.94 21.42 -40.91
N THR A 129 14.24 21.17 -42.17
CA THR A 129 13.55 20.19 -43.03
C THR A 129 13.96 18.73 -42.74
N ARG A 130 14.68 18.46 -41.64
CA ARG A 130 15.05 17.11 -41.20
C ARG A 130 14.99 16.98 -39.67
N PRO A 131 14.49 15.86 -39.13
CA PRO A 131 14.48 15.61 -37.68
C PRO A 131 15.90 15.58 -37.10
N HIS A 132 16.03 15.95 -35.83
CA HIS A 132 17.32 16.01 -35.13
C HIS A 132 17.93 14.59 -35.00
N PRO A 133 19.26 14.39 -35.12
CA PRO A 133 19.88 13.05 -35.06
C PRO A 133 19.56 12.27 -33.77
N CYS A 134 19.23 12.96 -32.68
CA CYS A 134 18.79 12.34 -31.42
C CYS A 134 17.40 11.67 -31.51
N GLU A 135 16.57 12.05 -32.47
CA GLU A 135 15.26 11.41 -32.71
C GLU A 135 15.38 10.15 -33.58
N GLN A 136 16.56 9.90 -34.16
CA GLN A 136 16.82 8.78 -35.08
C GLN A 136 17.76 7.72 -34.49
N SER A 137 18.22 7.84 -33.24
CA SER A 137 19.15 6.87 -32.64
C SER A 137 18.93 6.69 -31.15
N SER A 138 18.86 5.43 -30.73
CA SER A 138 18.79 4.96 -29.35
C SER A 138 20.13 5.20 -28.64
N CYS A 139 20.31 6.39 -28.07
CA CYS A 139 21.43 6.65 -27.16
C CYS A 139 21.04 6.25 -25.75
N TYR A 140 21.33 4.99 -25.36
CA TYR A 140 21.43 4.63 -23.95
C TYR A 140 22.85 4.96 -23.47
N PRO A 141 23.05 5.73 -22.38
CA PRO A 141 24.33 5.70 -21.69
C PRO A 141 24.51 4.29 -21.10
N ALA A 142 25.69 3.70 -21.29
CA ALA A 142 26.03 2.44 -20.63
C ALA A 142 26.07 2.68 -19.10
N THR A 143 25.15 2.07 -18.37
CA THR A 143 25.19 1.98 -16.90
C THR A 143 26.18 0.88 -16.47
N GLY A 144 26.95 1.12 -15.39
CA GLY A 144 28.08 0.30 -14.90
C GLY A 144 27.75 -1.19 -14.68
N ASN A 145 28.66 -2.17 -14.75
CA ASN A 145 30.04 -2.29 -14.25
C ASN A 145 31.07 -2.66 -15.34
N LEU A 146 30.86 -2.24 -16.59
CA LEU A 146 31.71 -2.64 -17.73
C LEU A 146 33.01 -1.83 -17.90
N LEU A 147 33.33 -0.90 -16.98
CA LEU A 147 34.40 0.09 -17.18
C LEU A 147 35.45 0.16 -16.05
N GLU A 148 35.36 -0.65 -15.01
CA GLU A 148 36.44 -0.74 -14.01
C GLU A 148 37.72 -1.29 -14.66
N GLY A 149 38.83 -0.56 -14.55
CA GLY A 149 40.15 -0.96 -15.06
C GLY A 149 40.49 -0.53 -16.49
N ARG A 150 39.61 0.19 -17.20
CA ARG A 150 39.85 0.70 -18.57
C ARG A 150 39.98 2.23 -18.68
N GLU A 151 40.09 2.92 -17.55
CA GLU A 151 40.10 4.39 -17.44
C GLU A 151 41.11 5.10 -18.36
N LYS A 152 42.24 4.46 -18.66
CA LYS A 152 43.32 5.04 -19.50
C LYS A 152 43.24 4.68 -20.99
N GLN A 153 42.27 3.87 -21.42
CA GLN A 153 42.12 3.41 -22.82
C GLN A 153 40.80 3.83 -23.47
N LEU A 154 40.00 4.68 -22.81
CA LEU A 154 38.74 5.17 -23.37
C LEU A 154 39.00 6.41 -24.24
N SER A 155 39.15 6.21 -25.55
CA SER A 155 38.93 7.27 -26.53
C SER A 155 37.49 7.16 -27.06
N ALA A 156 36.58 7.98 -26.57
CA ALA A 156 35.26 8.10 -27.17
C ALA A 156 35.37 8.89 -28.48
N SER A 157 35.24 8.23 -29.63
CA SER A 157 34.87 8.96 -30.86
C SER A 157 33.38 9.24 -30.77
N SER A 158 33.01 10.42 -30.27
CA SER A 158 31.61 10.83 -30.21
C SER A 158 31.04 10.95 -31.63
N THR A 159 30.10 10.08 -32.00
CA THR A 159 29.15 10.33 -33.10
C THR A 159 28.17 11.46 -32.76
N CYS A 160 28.26 12.01 -31.55
CA CYS A 160 27.46 13.12 -31.04
C CYS A 160 28.31 14.38 -30.78
N GLY A 161 28.99 14.90 -31.80
CA GLY A 161 29.31 16.35 -31.95
C GLY A 161 29.95 17.16 -30.81
N LEU A 162 30.39 16.56 -29.70
CA LEU A 162 30.91 17.25 -28.52
C LEU A 162 32.44 17.19 -28.56
N ARG A 163 33.10 18.33 -28.79
CA ARG A 163 34.56 18.45 -28.67
C ARG A 163 34.93 18.88 -27.25
N GLY A 164 35.45 17.95 -26.45
CA GLY A 164 36.09 18.25 -25.16
C GLY A 164 35.79 17.22 -24.07
N GLN A 165 36.72 17.07 -23.11
CA GLN A 165 36.51 16.28 -21.90
C GLN A 165 35.50 16.99 -20.98
N VAL A 166 34.45 16.28 -20.58
CA VAL A 166 33.46 16.76 -19.60
C VAL A 166 33.64 15.97 -18.31
N PRO A 167 33.81 16.62 -17.14
CA PRO A 167 33.83 15.93 -15.86
C PRO A 167 32.43 15.39 -15.53
N MET A 168 32.34 14.11 -15.16
CA MET A 168 31.09 13.55 -14.63
C MET A 168 30.94 13.89 -13.15
N CYS A 169 29.81 14.50 -12.77
CA CYS A 169 29.40 14.68 -11.39
C CYS A 169 28.83 13.36 -10.86
N SER A 170 29.56 12.67 -10.00
CA SER A 170 29.02 11.60 -9.15
C SER A 170 28.74 12.17 -7.76
N GLU A 171 27.57 12.78 -7.58
CA GLU A 171 27.02 13.00 -6.24
C GLU A 171 25.73 12.21 -6.10
N ASP A 172 25.83 11.12 -5.34
CA ASP A 172 24.76 10.19 -5.02
C ASP A 172 24.14 10.62 -3.66
N PRO A 173 22.85 11.02 -3.57
CA PRO A 173 22.27 11.57 -2.34
C PRO A 173 22.11 10.54 -1.21
N CYS A 174 22.36 9.24 -1.44
CA CYS A 174 22.19 8.19 -0.44
C CYS A 174 23.43 7.88 0.41
N ALA A 175 24.60 8.46 0.13
CA ALA A 175 25.83 8.18 0.87
C ALA A 175 26.06 9.06 2.12
N ALA A 176 25.25 10.10 2.34
CA ALA A 176 25.52 11.10 3.39
C ALA A 176 25.16 10.68 4.84
N LEU A 177 24.69 9.44 5.08
CA LEU A 177 24.27 8.99 6.42
C LEU A 177 25.27 8.06 7.14
N VAL A 178 26.48 7.86 6.60
CA VAL A 178 27.53 7.09 7.26
C VAL A 178 28.82 7.91 7.38
N SER A 179 28.82 8.99 8.17
CA SER A 179 30.08 9.51 8.75
C SER A 179 29.86 10.56 9.85
N ARG A 180 29.30 10.17 11.01
CA ARG A 180 29.54 10.90 12.26
C ARG A 180 29.67 9.94 13.45
N SER A 181 30.72 9.12 13.43
CA SER A 181 31.32 8.58 14.65
C SER A 181 32.68 9.24 14.85
N LYS A 182 32.88 9.77 16.06
CA LYS A 182 33.98 10.63 16.45
C LYS A 182 35.33 9.88 16.42
N GLY A 183 36.31 10.51 15.78
CA GLY A 183 37.71 10.60 16.23
C GLY A 183 38.50 9.31 16.38
N VAL A 184 39.21 8.91 15.32
CA VAL A 184 40.51 8.24 15.46
C VAL A 184 41.50 8.99 14.57
N SER A 185 42.45 9.67 15.19
CA SER A 185 43.62 10.24 14.51
C SER A 185 44.47 9.09 13.99
N VAL A 186 44.70 9.04 12.67
CA VAL A 186 45.63 8.10 12.04
C VAL A 186 46.82 8.90 11.54
N ASN A 187 47.92 8.85 12.31
CA ASN A 187 49.25 8.99 11.74
C ASN A 187 49.65 7.62 11.19
N ALA A 188 49.93 7.57 9.88
CA ALA A 188 50.46 6.38 9.22
C ALA A 188 51.89 6.09 9.68
N PRO A 189 52.32 4.81 9.60
CA PRO A 189 53.33 4.52 8.59
C PRO A 189 53.02 3.30 7.73
N LEU A 190 53.61 3.34 6.54
CA LEU A 190 53.60 2.33 5.48
C LEU A 190 54.28 1.02 5.93
N GLY A 191 53.71 -0.11 5.51
CA GLY A 191 54.45 -1.37 5.33
C GLY A 191 53.94 -2.54 6.18
N GLY A 192 53.33 -3.52 5.51
CA GLY A 192 53.04 -4.83 6.09
C GLY A 192 51.73 -5.41 5.59
N GLY A 193 51.80 -6.39 4.69
CA GLY A 193 50.65 -7.13 4.19
C GLY A 193 49.91 -7.85 5.32
N GLY A 194 48.80 -7.28 5.75
CA GLY A 194 47.82 -7.91 6.62
C GLY A 194 46.47 -7.82 5.95
N TYR A 195 45.87 -8.96 5.61
CA TYR A 195 44.47 -9.02 5.22
C TYR A 195 43.64 -8.45 6.39
N VAL A 196 43.07 -7.25 6.19
CA VAL A 196 42.08 -6.70 7.11
C VAL A 196 40.86 -7.59 6.97
N ALA A 197 40.71 -8.55 7.89
CA ALA A 197 39.44 -9.23 8.07
C ALA A 197 38.42 -8.16 8.45
N MET A 198 37.64 -7.70 7.47
CA MET A 198 36.40 -6.96 7.74
C MET A 198 35.58 -7.87 8.64
N LYS A 199 35.53 -7.57 9.93
CA LYS A 199 34.52 -8.11 10.82
C LYS A 199 33.18 -7.64 10.25
N PHE A 200 32.52 -8.52 9.50
CA PHE A 200 31.08 -8.41 9.29
C PHE A 200 30.48 -8.41 10.68
N VAL A 201 30.11 -7.22 11.17
CA VAL A 201 29.16 -7.13 12.27
C VAL A 201 27.96 -7.90 11.75
N ALA A 202 27.61 -9.00 12.40
CA ALA A 202 26.40 -9.74 12.08
C ALA A 202 25.24 -8.74 12.20
N THR A 203 24.80 -8.19 11.07
CA THR A 203 23.70 -7.26 11.03
C THR A 203 22.47 -8.09 11.31
N ASN A 204 21.91 -7.98 12.51
CA ASN A 204 20.59 -8.54 12.85
C ASN A 204 19.55 -7.87 11.95
N ASN A 205 19.44 -8.36 10.72
CA ASN A 205 18.50 -7.89 9.73
C ASN A 205 17.19 -8.66 9.90
N ALA A 206 16.08 -7.97 9.74
CA ALA A 206 14.77 -8.51 10.07
C ALA A 206 14.25 -9.48 9.00
N HIS A 207 13.53 -10.50 9.46
CA HIS A 207 12.58 -11.26 8.64
C HIS A 207 11.21 -10.59 8.72
N VAL A 208 10.76 -10.04 7.60
CA VAL A 208 9.45 -9.38 7.47
C VAL A 208 8.52 -10.25 6.63
N ALA A 209 7.31 -10.48 7.12
CA ALA A 209 6.22 -11.11 6.36
C ALA A 209 5.17 -10.06 5.98
N VAL A 210 4.71 -10.05 4.73
CA VAL A 210 3.63 -9.19 4.24
C VAL A 210 2.43 -10.06 3.87
N CYS A 211 1.32 -9.93 4.59
CA CYS A 211 0.09 -10.67 4.35
C CYS A 211 -0.91 -9.82 3.54
N GLY A 212 -1.23 -10.25 2.31
CA GLY A 212 -1.92 -9.43 1.32
C GLY A 212 -0.95 -8.77 0.32
N ALA A 213 0.18 -9.44 0.04
CA ALA A 213 1.28 -8.91 -0.75
C ALA A 213 0.93 -8.68 -2.23
N SER A 214 -0.08 -9.33 -2.77
CA SER A 214 -0.53 -9.16 -4.16
C SER A 214 -1.54 -8.01 -4.32
N GLY A 215 -2.03 -7.45 -3.21
CA GLY A 215 -3.00 -6.35 -3.22
C GLY A 215 -2.42 -4.99 -3.61
N GLY A 216 -3.29 -4.01 -3.79
CA GLY A 216 -2.90 -2.66 -4.22
C GLY A 216 -1.98 -1.91 -3.25
N ILE A 217 -2.02 -2.22 -1.95
CA ILE A 217 -1.04 -1.75 -0.96
C ILE A 217 0.15 -2.71 -0.89
N GLY A 218 -0.12 -4.02 -0.94
CA GLY A 218 0.87 -5.08 -0.73
C GLY A 218 2.04 -5.03 -1.72
N GLN A 219 1.77 -4.84 -3.01
CA GLN A 219 2.83 -4.81 -4.02
C GLN A 219 3.81 -3.63 -3.82
N PRO A 220 3.35 -2.36 -3.77
CA PRO A 220 4.26 -1.24 -3.53
C PRO A 220 4.89 -1.27 -2.14
N LEU A 221 4.21 -1.82 -1.11
CA LEU A 221 4.80 -2.00 0.22
C LEU A 221 5.96 -3.01 0.16
N SER A 222 5.76 -4.13 -0.54
CA SER A 222 6.77 -5.17 -0.70
C SER A 222 7.97 -4.66 -1.50
N LEU A 223 7.76 -3.82 -2.50
CA LEU A 223 8.81 -3.11 -3.23
C LEU A 223 9.69 -2.25 -2.30
N LEU A 224 9.06 -1.39 -1.50
CA LEU A 224 9.78 -0.52 -0.57
C LEU A 224 10.56 -1.32 0.50
N LEU A 225 9.98 -2.42 0.98
CA LEU A 225 10.64 -3.31 1.95
C LEU A 225 11.80 -4.09 1.33
N LYS A 226 11.67 -4.54 0.07
CA LYS A 226 12.75 -5.20 -0.68
C LYS A 226 13.96 -4.27 -0.86
N GLN A 227 13.74 -2.96 -1.04
CA GLN A 227 14.82 -1.98 -1.15
C GLN A 227 15.48 -1.63 0.19
N CYS A 228 14.87 -2.00 1.32
CA CYS A 228 15.39 -1.63 2.64
C CYS A 228 16.55 -2.55 3.08
N PRO A 229 17.74 -2.01 3.39
CA PRO A 229 18.89 -2.82 3.83
C PRO A 229 18.71 -3.44 5.23
N LEU A 230 17.69 -3.01 5.99
CA LEU A 230 17.38 -3.59 7.29
C LEU A 230 16.58 -4.90 7.19
N VAL A 231 16.07 -5.24 6.01
CA VAL A 231 15.32 -6.46 5.75
C VAL A 231 16.25 -7.48 5.10
N GLN A 232 16.35 -8.68 5.68
CA GLN A 232 17.12 -9.79 5.09
C GLN A 232 16.24 -10.83 4.43
N LYS A 233 15.05 -11.07 4.99
CA LYS A 233 14.07 -12.01 4.43
C LYS A 233 12.74 -11.31 4.29
N LEU A 234 12.13 -11.43 3.12
CA LEU A 234 10.82 -10.90 2.80
C LEU A 234 9.90 -12.05 2.37
N SER A 235 9.03 -12.48 3.28
CA SER A 235 8.01 -13.48 3.00
C SER A 235 6.75 -12.80 2.51
N LEU A 236 6.35 -13.10 1.28
CA LEU A 236 5.14 -12.55 0.68
C LEU A 236 4.05 -13.60 0.77
N TYR A 237 2.94 -13.26 1.41
CA TYR A 237 1.77 -14.11 1.48
C TYR A 237 0.57 -13.43 0.82
N ASP A 238 -0.17 -14.19 0.03
CA ASP A 238 -1.50 -13.83 -0.44
C ASP A 238 -2.29 -15.11 -0.78
N ILE A 239 -3.60 -14.97 -1.00
CA ILE A 239 -4.45 -16.08 -1.45
C ILE A 239 -4.13 -16.42 -2.92
N VAL A 240 -3.73 -15.42 -3.71
CA VAL A 240 -3.45 -15.56 -5.14
C VAL A 240 -2.28 -14.68 -5.59
N ASN A 241 -1.68 -15.04 -6.73
CA ASN A 241 -0.73 -14.22 -7.52
C ASN A 241 0.63 -13.94 -6.87
N THR A 242 0.88 -14.43 -5.66
CA THR A 242 2.13 -14.17 -4.93
C THR A 242 3.40 -14.62 -5.67
N PRO A 243 3.42 -15.76 -6.40
CA PRO A 243 4.61 -16.20 -7.14
C PRO A 243 5.09 -15.19 -8.18
N GLY A 244 4.15 -14.53 -8.89
CA GLY A 244 4.48 -13.50 -9.87
C GLY A 244 5.09 -12.26 -9.22
N VAL A 245 4.51 -11.80 -8.11
CA VAL A 245 5.01 -10.64 -7.34
C VAL A 245 6.41 -10.93 -6.78
N ALA A 246 6.65 -12.13 -6.26
CA ALA A 246 7.96 -12.50 -5.74
C ALA A 246 9.02 -12.63 -6.85
N ALA A 247 8.66 -13.19 -8.01
CA ALA A 247 9.57 -13.28 -9.15
C ALA A 247 10.01 -11.87 -9.60
N ASP A 248 9.05 -10.95 -9.75
CA ASP A 248 9.32 -9.55 -10.09
C ASP A 248 10.28 -8.89 -9.08
N LEU A 249 9.93 -8.94 -7.79
CA LEU A 249 10.76 -8.34 -6.72
C LEU A 249 12.13 -9.00 -6.57
N SER A 250 12.28 -10.28 -6.94
CA SER A 250 13.55 -11.00 -6.81
C SER A 250 14.64 -10.50 -7.76
N HIS A 251 14.26 -9.80 -8.85
CA HIS A 251 15.20 -9.23 -9.81
C HIS A 251 15.85 -7.92 -9.33
N ILE A 252 15.34 -7.33 -8.24
CA ILE A 252 15.90 -6.12 -7.66
C ILE A 252 17.22 -6.46 -6.95
N ASP A 253 18.26 -5.68 -7.27
CA ASP A 253 19.65 -5.78 -6.84
C ASP A 253 19.90 -5.37 -5.38
N SER A 254 19.02 -5.81 -4.47
CA SER A 254 19.12 -5.60 -3.03
C SER A 254 19.31 -6.92 -2.26
N PRO A 255 19.84 -6.90 -1.03
CA PRO A 255 20.21 -8.12 -0.31
C PRO A 255 19.03 -8.95 0.23
N ALA A 256 17.83 -8.37 0.36
CA ALA A 256 16.69 -9.07 0.93
C ALA A 256 16.26 -10.27 0.06
N GLN A 257 16.20 -11.47 0.63
CA GLN A 257 15.72 -12.67 -0.04
C GLN A 257 14.19 -12.68 -0.04
N VAL A 258 13.59 -12.76 -1.22
CA VAL A 258 12.13 -12.77 -1.38
C VAL A 258 11.64 -14.21 -1.54
N LYS A 259 10.58 -14.58 -0.82
CA LYS A 259 9.91 -15.87 -1.00
C LYS A 259 8.40 -15.70 -1.06
N ALA A 260 7.77 -16.32 -2.06
CA ALA A 260 6.32 -16.36 -2.20
C ALA A 260 5.71 -17.48 -1.38
N TYR A 261 4.50 -17.21 -0.89
CA TYR A 261 3.58 -18.17 -0.30
C TYR A 261 2.17 -17.87 -0.81
N ASN A 262 1.50 -18.87 -1.37
CA ASN A 262 0.28 -18.73 -2.12
C ASN A 262 -0.82 -19.67 -1.60
N GLY A 263 -1.90 -19.08 -1.13
CA GLY A 263 -3.09 -19.80 -0.67
C GLY A 263 -3.00 -20.26 0.79
N PRO A 264 -4.15 -20.67 1.38
CA PRO A 264 -4.26 -20.89 2.83
C PRO A 264 -3.29 -21.92 3.42
N ASN A 265 -2.90 -22.92 2.63
CA ASN A 265 -2.01 -24.00 3.08
C ASN A 265 -0.58 -23.49 3.36
N GLU A 266 -0.16 -22.41 2.70
CA GLU A 266 1.19 -21.86 2.83
C GLU A 266 1.27 -20.68 3.82
N LEU A 267 0.14 -20.25 4.40
CA LEU A 267 0.08 -19.13 5.35
C LEU A 267 1.01 -19.34 6.55
N ARG A 268 0.97 -20.51 7.16
CA ARG A 268 1.79 -20.82 8.35
C ARG A 268 3.28 -20.82 8.01
N ASP A 269 3.65 -21.35 6.85
CA ASP A 269 5.04 -21.33 6.40
C ASP A 269 5.53 -19.90 6.09
N ALA A 270 4.64 -19.03 5.61
CA ALA A 270 4.96 -17.62 5.36
C ALA A 270 5.31 -16.84 6.63
N LEU A 271 4.66 -17.18 7.74
CA LEU A 271 4.82 -16.47 9.01
C LEU A 271 5.93 -17.06 9.88
N LYS A 272 6.34 -18.31 9.64
CA LYS A 272 7.27 -19.03 10.51
C LYS A 272 8.60 -18.29 10.66
N GLY A 273 8.91 -17.90 11.90
CA GLY A 273 10.14 -17.19 12.24
C GLY A 273 10.19 -15.75 11.74
N ALA A 274 9.05 -15.13 11.40
CA ALA A 274 8.99 -13.70 11.12
C ALA A 274 9.25 -12.88 12.40
N ASP A 275 10.05 -11.83 12.28
CA ASP A 275 10.25 -10.84 13.35
C ASP A 275 9.15 -9.78 13.31
N ILE A 276 8.69 -9.45 12.10
CA ILE A 276 7.62 -8.47 11.85
C ILE A 276 6.61 -9.06 10.86
N ILE A 277 5.32 -8.92 11.14
CA ILE A 277 4.22 -9.29 10.25
C ILE A 277 3.42 -8.04 9.95
N ILE A 278 3.33 -7.65 8.67
CA ILE A 278 2.56 -6.51 8.22
C ILE A 278 1.34 -7.02 7.44
N ILE A 279 0.16 -6.54 7.82
CA ILE A 279 -1.13 -7.03 7.33
C ILE A 279 -1.86 -5.92 6.57
N PRO A 280 -1.53 -5.68 5.28
CA PRO A 280 -2.36 -4.89 4.36
C PRO A 280 -3.55 -5.66 3.80
N ALA A 281 -3.65 -6.98 4.03
CA ALA A 281 -4.73 -7.81 3.52
C ALA A 281 -6.11 -7.24 3.86
N GLY A 282 -6.96 -7.15 2.86
CA GLY A 282 -8.31 -6.65 3.01
C GLY A 282 -8.94 -6.45 1.65
N VAL A 283 -10.26 -6.45 1.64
CA VAL A 283 -11.04 -6.18 0.44
C VAL A 283 -11.32 -4.68 0.39
N PRO A 284 -11.03 -3.97 -0.72
CA PRO A 284 -11.48 -2.60 -0.89
C PRO A 284 -13.01 -2.58 -1.03
N ARG A 285 -13.64 -1.48 -0.62
CA ARG A 285 -15.10 -1.33 -0.80
C ARG A 285 -15.47 -1.49 -2.27
N LYS A 286 -16.29 -2.49 -2.59
CA LYS A 286 -16.85 -2.70 -3.94
C LYS A 286 -18.25 -2.09 -4.04
N PRO A 287 -18.71 -1.69 -5.24
CA PRO A 287 -20.10 -1.32 -5.46
C PRO A 287 -21.05 -2.42 -4.94
N GLY A 288 -22.09 -2.04 -4.20
CA GLY A 288 -23.05 -2.96 -3.60
C GLY A 288 -22.69 -3.52 -2.21
N MET A 289 -21.44 -3.35 -1.71
CA MET A 289 -21.11 -3.74 -0.33
C MET A 289 -21.61 -2.72 0.69
N THR A 290 -22.30 -3.20 1.73
CA THR A 290 -22.61 -2.38 2.90
C THR A 290 -21.35 -2.12 3.74
N ARG A 291 -21.43 -1.16 4.67
CA ARG A 291 -20.33 -0.91 5.63
C ARG A 291 -20.08 -2.13 6.52
N ASP A 292 -21.13 -2.88 6.85
CA ASP A 292 -21.03 -4.06 7.70
C ASP A 292 -20.47 -5.27 6.95
N ASP A 293 -20.79 -5.46 5.67
CA ASP A 293 -20.18 -6.52 4.85
C ASP A 293 -18.67 -6.35 4.73
N LEU A 294 -18.24 -5.10 4.48
CA LEU A 294 -16.83 -4.74 4.41
C LEU A 294 -16.12 -5.02 5.74
N PHE A 295 -16.75 -4.64 6.86
CA PHE A 295 -16.25 -4.95 8.19
C PHE A 295 -16.12 -6.46 8.41
N ASN A 296 -17.19 -7.24 8.20
CA ASN A 296 -17.21 -8.69 8.45
C ASN A 296 -16.17 -9.44 7.61
N THR A 297 -16.00 -9.02 6.35
CA THR A 297 -14.99 -9.59 5.45
C THR A 297 -13.57 -9.34 5.98
N ASN A 298 -13.22 -8.10 6.27
CA ASN A 298 -11.88 -7.76 6.75
C ASN A 298 -11.64 -8.27 8.18
N ALA A 299 -12.67 -8.33 9.02
CA ALA A 299 -12.62 -8.91 10.35
C ALA A 299 -12.24 -10.40 10.30
N SER A 300 -12.86 -11.15 9.38
CA SER A 300 -12.53 -12.58 9.17
C SER A 300 -11.09 -12.76 8.69
N ILE A 301 -10.65 -11.95 7.72
CA ILE A 301 -9.27 -11.98 7.20
C ILE A 301 -8.26 -11.73 8.32
N VAL A 302 -8.46 -10.66 9.11
CA VAL A 302 -7.53 -10.32 10.21
C VAL A 302 -7.55 -11.39 11.29
N ARG A 303 -8.71 -11.94 11.64
CA ARG A 303 -8.83 -13.05 12.60
C ARG A 303 -7.98 -14.24 12.17
N ASP A 304 -8.11 -14.68 10.92
CA ASP A 304 -7.44 -15.88 10.42
C ASP A 304 -5.92 -15.69 10.32
N LEU A 305 -5.48 -14.49 9.91
CA LEU A 305 -4.06 -14.13 9.88
C LEU A 305 -3.46 -14.02 11.30
N ALA A 306 -4.19 -13.41 12.24
CA ALA A 306 -3.78 -13.32 13.64
C ALA A 306 -3.73 -14.71 14.31
N GLN A 307 -4.66 -15.61 13.98
CA GLN A 307 -4.66 -16.99 14.46
C GLN A 307 -3.43 -17.75 13.95
N ALA A 308 -3.10 -17.63 12.66
CA ALA A 308 -1.87 -18.21 12.13
C ALA A 308 -0.61 -17.62 12.80
N ALA A 309 -0.56 -16.29 12.99
CA ALA A 309 0.56 -15.65 13.69
C ALA A 309 0.70 -16.16 15.14
N ALA A 310 -0.40 -16.35 15.85
CA ALA A 310 -0.41 -16.90 17.20
C ALA A 310 0.24 -18.30 17.28
N GLU A 311 0.00 -19.14 16.26
CA GLU A 311 0.46 -20.53 16.22
C GLU A 311 1.95 -20.65 15.89
N VAL A 312 2.46 -19.86 14.94
CA VAL A 312 3.81 -20.07 14.38
C VAL A 312 4.79 -18.91 14.57
N ALA A 313 4.30 -17.73 14.96
CA ALA A 313 5.10 -16.53 15.16
C ALA A 313 4.59 -15.64 16.32
N PRO A 314 4.31 -16.18 17.51
CA PRO A 314 3.68 -15.44 18.61
C PRO A 314 4.52 -14.27 19.16
N LYS A 315 5.81 -14.23 18.85
CA LYS A 315 6.74 -13.18 19.30
C LYS A 315 6.92 -12.03 18.29
N ALA A 316 6.36 -12.16 17.09
CA ALA A 316 6.50 -11.17 16.02
C ALA A 316 5.84 -9.83 16.40
N LEU A 317 6.35 -8.74 15.85
CA LEU A 317 5.71 -7.44 15.89
C LEU A 317 4.66 -7.39 14.77
N ILE A 318 3.39 -7.20 15.11
CA ILE A 318 2.27 -7.29 14.17
C ILE A 318 1.77 -5.88 13.85
N GLY A 319 1.96 -5.43 12.61
CA GLY A 319 1.44 -4.16 12.08
C GLY A 319 0.19 -4.38 11.22
N ILE A 320 -0.97 -3.92 11.70
CA ILE A 320 -2.27 -4.08 11.05
C ILE A 320 -2.59 -2.80 10.27
N ILE A 321 -2.70 -2.94 8.94
CA ILE A 321 -3.14 -1.89 8.02
C ILE A 321 -4.60 -2.12 7.59
N SER A 322 -5.08 -3.37 7.69
CA SER A 322 -6.45 -3.78 7.34
C SER A 322 -7.50 -2.89 8.00
N ASN A 323 -8.30 -2.23 7.16
CA ASN A 323 -9.39 -1.37 7.62
C ASN A 323 -10.65 -2.18 7.98
N PRO A 324 -11.44 -1.72 8.98
CA PRO A 324 -11.21 -0.53 9.80
C PRO A 324 -10.25 -0.81 10.98
N VAL A 325 -9.12 -0.09 11.05
CA VAL A 325 -8.06 -0.29 12.07
C VAL A 325 -8.59 -0.21 13.51
N ASN A 326 -9.53 0.71 13.75
CA ASN A 326 -10.17 0.90 15.06
C ASN A 326 -10.89 -0.36 15.59
N SER A 327 -11.21 -1.34 14.73
CA SER A 327 -11.84 -2.61 15.11
C SER A 327 -10.96 -3.83 14.81
N THR A 328 -10.13 -3.81 13.77
CA THR A 328 -9.26 -4.95 13.42
C THR A 328 -8.12 -5.17 14.40
N VAL A 329 -7.62 -4.11 15.06
CA VAL A 329 -6.64 -4.23 16.15
C VAL A 329 -7.24 -4.92 17.39
N PRO A 330 -8.43 -4.52 17.89
CA PRO A 330 -9.16 -5.29 18.89
C PRO A 330 -9.38 -6.76 18.49
N ILE A 331 -9.77 -7.04 17.24
CA ILE A 331 -9.96 -8.42 16.75
C ILE A 331 -8.68 -9.24 16.90
N ALA A 332 -7.55 -8.75 16.38
CA ALA A 332 -6.28 -9.46 16.49
C ALA A 332 -5.85 -9.67 17.96
N SER A 333 -6.09 -8.66 18.80
CA SER A 333 -5.81 -8.73 20.23
C SER A 333 -6.64 -9.80 20.93
N GLU A 334 -7.94 -9.89 20.66
CA GLU A 334 -8.82 -10.93 21.21
C GLU A 334 -8.44 -12.34 20.72
N VAL A 335 -8.05 -12.48 19.46
CA VAL A 335 -7.56 -13.77 18.92
C VAL A 335 -6.30 -14.23 19.64
N LEU A 336 -5.33 -13.33 19.81
CA LEU A 336 -4.08 -13.64 20.51
C LEU A 336 -4.30 -13.91 22.01
N GLN A 337 -5.27 -13.23 22.63
CA GLN A 337 -5.68 -13.50 24.02
C GLN A 337 -6.29 -14.89 24.16
N LYS A 338 -7.22 -15.26 23.27
CA LYS A 338 -7.82 -16.61 23.23
C LYS A 338 -6.78 -17.71 22.98
N ALA A 339 -5.71 -17.41 22.24
CA ALA A 339 -4.60 -18.32 21.99
C ALA A 339 -3.58 -18.37 23.15
N GLY A 340 -3.68 -17.51 24.17
CA GLY A 340 -2.79 -17.49 25.32
C GLY A 340 -1.39 -16.93 25.06
N VAL A 341 -1.21 -16.18 23.96
CA VAL A 341 0.10 -15.64 23.52
C VAL A 341 0.09 -14.12 23.35
N TYR A 342 -0.93 -13.45 23.88
CA TYR A 342 -1.10 -12.00 23.78
C TYR A 342 0.01 -11.22 24.49
N ASP A 343 0.64 -10.31 23.75
CA ASP A 343 1.50 -9.26 24.29
C ASP A 343 1.03 -7.91 23.73
N PRO A 344 0.47 -7.00 24.56
CA PRO A 344 -0.04 -5.71 24.11
C PRO A 344 1.06 -4.82 23.50
N ASN A 345 2.33 -5.08 23.80
CA ASN A 345 3.46 -4.29 23.27
C ASN A 345 3.85 -4.67 21.84
N LYS A 346 3.23 -5.71 21.26
CA LYS A 346 3.62 -6.26 19.94
C LYS A 346 2.56 -6.09 18.86
N ILE A 347 1.42 -5.46 19.14
CA ILE A 347 0.33 -5.29 18.18
C ILE A 347 0.12 -3.81 17.92
N PHE A 348 0.17 -3.43 16.65
CA PHE A 348 0.13 -2.05 16.20
C PHE A 348 -0.90 -1.87 15.10
N GLY A 349 -1.87 -0.99 15.29
CA GLY A 349 -2.63 -0.41 14.19
C GLY A 349 -1.81 0.68 13.52
N VAL A 350 -1.49 0.50 12.24
CA VAL A 350 -0.63 1.41 11.49
C VAL A 350 -1.42 2.65 11.09
N SER A 351 -1.33 3.72 11.90
CA SER A 351 -1.94 5.04 11.64
C SER A 351 -0.96 6.03 11.00
N THR A 352 0.24 5.59 10.62
CA THR A 352 1.32 6.44 10.09
C THR A 352 0.90 7.28 8.88
N LEU A 353 -0.08 6.84 8.09
CA LEU A 353 -0.58 7.62 6.96
C LEU A 353 -1.22 8.95 7.39
N ASP A 354 -1.84 9.01 8.58
CA ASP A 354 -2.43 10.25 9.09
C ASP A 354 -1.35 11.25 9.47
N ILE A 355 -0.23 10.77 10.02
CA ILE A 355 0.96 11.58 10.34
C ILE A 355 1.58 12.09 9.03
N VAL A 356 1.73 11.23 8.03
CA VAL A 356 2.25 11.62 6.70
C VAL A 356 1.38 12.71 6.09
N ARG A 357 0.04 12.57 6.14
CA ARG A 357 -0.90 13.59 5.65
C ARG A 357 -0.82 14.89 6.44
N ALA A 358 -0.81 14.82 7.77
CA ALA A 358 -0.70 15.99 8.62
C ALA A 358 0.59 16.77 8.34
N ASN A 359 1.73 16.07 8.24
CA ASN A 359 3.02 16.66 7.88
C ASN A 359 2.95 17.36 6.52
N THR A 360 2.41 16.69 5.49
CA THR A 360 2.29 17.27 4.15
C THR A 360 1.40 18.50 4.13
N PHE A 361 0.19 18.43 4.71
CA PHE A 361 -0.77 19.52 4.61
C PHE A 361 -0.39 20.74 5.45
N VAL A 362 0.19 20.54 6.64
CA VAL A 362 0.72 21.66 7.44
C VAL A 362 1.93 22.28 6.76
N ALA A 363 2.82 21.47 6.18
CA ALA A 363 3.98 21.97 5.45
C ALA A 363 3.56 22.82 4.24
N GLU A 364 2.60 22.33 3.45
CA GLU A 364 2.00 23.06 2.32
C GLU A 364 1.41 24.41 2.79
N ALA A 365 0.60 24.40 3.85
CA ALA A 365 -0.05 25.61 4.36
C ALA A 365 0.92 26.65 4.96
N LYS A 366 2.15 26.25 5.30
CA LYS A 366 3.19 27.13 5.87
C LYS A 366 4.40 27.36 4.96
N GLY A 367 4.43 26.77 3.76
CA GLY A 367 5.60 26.82 2.88
C GLY A 367 6.85 26.18 3.49
N LEU A 368 6.68 25.09 4.25
CA LEU A 368 7.78 24.34 4.86
C LEU A 368 8.12 23.09 4.04
N ASP A 369 9.29 22.51 4.28
CA ASP A 369 9.64 21.18 3.77
C ASP A 369 8.91 20.10 4.58
N PRO A 370 8.03 19.27 3.97
CA PRO A 370 7.28 18.24 4.67
C PRO A 370 8.16 17.16 5.32
N THR A 371 9.41 16.98 4.88
CA THR A 371 10.34 16.02 5.50
C THR A 371 10.88 16.50 6.85
N THR A 372 10.77 17.80 7.14
CA THR A 372 11.20 18.43 8.40
C THR A 372 10.06 18.65 9.38
N VAL A 373 8.81 18.52 8.92
CA VAL A 373 7.61 18.67 9.74
C VAL A 373 7.26 17.36 10.43
N ASN A 374 6.91 17.44 11.71
CA ASN A 374 6.40 16.32 12.48
C ASN A 374 5.24 16.76 13.38
N ILE A 375 4.05 16.25 13.07
CA ILE A 375 2.81 16.45 13.82
C ILE A 375 2.37 15.11 14.40
N PRO A 376 2.32 14.96 15.73
CA PRO A 376 1.70 13.80 16.35
C PRO A 376 0.22 13.72 15.96
N VAL A 377 -0.25 12.52 15.58
CA VAL A 377 -1.67 12.27 15.35
C VAL A 377 -2.12 11.15 16.29
N ILE A 378 -3.07 11.49 17.15
CA ILE A 378 -3.58 10.63 18.22
C ILE A 378 -5.03 10.19 17.95
N GLY A 379 -5.58 9.33 18.80
CA GLY A 379 -6.97 8.88 18.68
C GLY A 379 -7.11 7.53 17.97
N GLY A 380 -7.72 7.51 16.80
CA GLY A 380 -7.91 6.34 15.93
C GLY A 380 -7.53 6.64 14.48
N HIS A 381 -8.09 5.86 13.55
CA HIS A 381 -7.80 5.93 12.11
C HIS A 381 -9.08 6.03 11.25
N SER A 382 -10.10 6.74 11.73
CA SER A 382 -11.36 6.94 10.97
C SER A 382 -12.04 8.25 11.35
N GLY A 383 -12.28 9.13 10.37
CA GLY A 383 -13.05 10.37 10.53
C GLY A 383 -12.62 11.17 11.75
N VAL A 384 -13.59 11.54 12.60
CA VAL A 384 -13.37 12.36 13.80
C VAL A 384 -12.45 11.71 14.85
N THR A 385 -12.19 10.40 14.75
CA THR A 385 -11.24 9.74 15.64
C THR A 385 -9.79 10.11 15.34
N ILE A 386 -9.49 10.68 14.17
CA ILE A 386 -8.14 11.15 13.79
C ILE A 386 -7.94 12.55 14.39
N ILE A 387 -7.01 12.70 15.34
CA ILE A 387 -6.80 13.96 16.06
C ILE A 387 -5.35 14.44 15.83
N PRO A 388 -5.12 15.35 14.86
CA PRO A 388 -3.81 15.94 14.63
C PRO A 388 -3.48 16.97 15.71
N LEU A 389 -2.40 16.75 16.45
CA LEU A 389 -1.93 17.66 17.51
C LEU A 389 -1.06 18.77 16.93
N ILE A 390 -1.67 19.67 16.17
CA ILE A 390 -0.97 20.79 15.51
C ILE A 390 -0.33 21.72 16.54
N SER A 391 -0.88 21.81 17.76
CA SER A 391 -0.25 22.56 18.87
C SER A 391 1.11 22.00 19.29
N GLN A 392 1.40 20.74 18.94
CA GLN A 392 2.64 20.03 19.24
C GLN A 392 3.55 19.84 18.01
N ALA A 393 3.26 20.55 16.92
CA ALA A 393 4.04 20.47 15.70
C ALA A 393 5.51 20.85 15.92
N LYS A 394 6.40 20.17 15.18
CA LYS A 394 7.83 20.49 15.08
C LYS A 394 8.18 20.70 13.60
N PRO A 395 8.72 21.85 13.18
CA PRO A 395 8.84 23.09 13.95
C PRO A 395 7.47 23.62 14.42
N THR A 396 7.47 24.50 15.42
CA THR A 396 6.23 25.10 15.94
C THR A 396 5.55 25.92 14.85
N VAL A 397 4.25 25.69 14.66
CA VAL A 397 3.40 26.43 13.75
C VAL A 397 2.17 26.97 14.49
N SER A 398 1.60 28.06 13.99
CA SER A 398 0.34 28.61 14.51
C SER A 398 -0.59 28.93 13.35
N PHE A 399 -1.88 28.68 13.53
CA PHE A 399 -2.92 28.94 12.55
C PHE A 399 -4.06 29.72 13.20
N PRO A 400 -4.71 30.65 12.47
CA PRO A 400 -6.03 31.14 12.82
C PRO A 400 -7.02 29.98 13.03
N GLN A 401 -8.00 30.16 13.93
CA GLN A 401 -8.88 29.07 14.37
C GLN A 401 -9.69 28.44 13.22
N ASP A 402 -10.13 29.25 12.26
CA ASP A 402 -10.83 28.82 11.05
C ASP A 402 -9.94 27.93 10.15
N GLN A 403 -8.68 28.35 9.93
CA GLN A 403 -7.70 27.57 9.17
C GLN A 403 -7.30 26.29 9.90
N LEU A 404 -7.13 26.35 11.22
CA LEU A 404 -6.83 25.18 12.05
C LEU A 404 -7.93 24.12 11.95
N LYS A 405 -9.19 24.56 12.01
CA LYS A 405 -10.36 23.70 11.88
C LYS A 405 -10.43 23.07 10.48
N ALA A 406 -10.33 23.88 9.42
CA ALA A 406 -10.36 23.39 8.04
C ALA A 406 -9.22 22.39 7.75
N LEU A 407 -8.02 22.65 8.29
CA LEU A 407 -6.87 21.76 8.14
C LEU A 407 -7.08 20.43 8.88
N THR A 408 -7.65 20.48 10.08
CA THR A 408 -8.03 19.29 10.85
C THR A 408 -9.06 18.45 10.11
N GLU A 409 -10.10 19.07 9.57
CA GLU A 409 -11.14 18.39 8.78
C GLU A 409 -10.54 17.75 7.50
N ARG A 410 -9.64 18.46 6.79
CA ARG A 410 -8.93 17.90 5.64
C ARG A 410 -8.09 16.68 6.02
N ILE A 411 -7.40 16.70 7.16
CA ILE A 411 -6.64 15.53 7.65
C ILE A 411 -7.57 14.34 7.93
N GLN A 412 -8.70 14.58 8.59
CA GLN A 412 -9.70 13.54 8.91
C GLN A 412 -10.33 12.93 7.65
N GLU A 413 -10.59 13.76 6.63
CA GLU A 413 -11.30 13.37 5.40
C GLU A 413 -10.38 13.03 4.21
N ALA A 414 -9.06 13.09 4.37
CA ALA A 414 -8.10 12.82 3.31
C ALA A 414 -8.23 11.41 2.69
N GLY A 415 -8.73 10.44 3.47
CA GLY A 415 -9.10 9.12 2.95
C GLY A 415 -10.24 9.20 1.93
N THR A 416 -11.30 9.92 2.29
CA THR A 416 -12.48 10.17 1.46
C THR A 416 -12.10 10.95 0.21
N GLU A 417 -11.24 11.96 0.32
CA GLU A 417 -10.73 12.76 -0.80
C GLU A 417 -10.08 11.88 -1.87
N VAL A 418 -9.19 10.95 -1.49
CA VAL A 418 -8.54 10.04 -2.44
C VAL A 418 -9.53 9.08 -3.07
N VAL A 419 -10.51 8.57 -2.32
CA VAL A 419 -11.55 7.68 -2.88
C VAL A 419 -12.39 8.42 -3.93
N LYS A 420 -12.75 9.68 -3.66
CA LYS A 420 -13.46 10.54 -4.61
C LYS A 420 -12.61 10.81 -5.86
N ALA A 421 -11.34 11.18 -5.68
CA ALA A 421 -10.41 11.43 -6.79
C ALA A 421 -10.17 10.19 -7.66
N LYS A 422 -10.22 8.98 -7.08
CA LYS A 422 -10.16 7.71 -7.80
C LYS A 422 -11.50 7.27 -8.39
N ALA A 423 -12.55 8.09 -8.32
CA ALA A 423 -13.90 7.77 -8.79
C ALA A 423 -14.43 6.43 -8.24
N GLY A 424 -14.09 6.11 -6.99
CA GLY A 424 -14.49 4.84 -6.35
C GLY A 424 -13.67 3.61 -6.76
N ALA A 425 -12.67 3.73 -7.65
CA ALA A 425 -11.80 2.63 -8.09
C ALA A 425 -10.76 2.18 -7.03
N GLY A 426 -11.04 2.42 -5.74
CA GLY A 426 -10.19 2.07 -4.61
C GLY A 426 -9.82 3.26 -3.73
N SER A 427 -9.02 2.99 -2.71
CA SER A 427 -8.54 3.97 -1.73
C SER A 427 -7.04 4.28 -1.91
N ALA A 428 -6.43 5.00 -0.96
CA ALA A 428 -5.00 5.24 -0.94
C ALA A 428 -4.20 3.93 -0.93
N THR A 429 -3.36 3.75 -1.95
CA THR A 429 -2.53 2.54 -2.11
C THR A 429 -1.05 2.88 -1.96
N LEU A 430 -0.55 3.77 -2.82
CA LEU A 430 0.87 4.17 -2.87
C LEU A 430 1.31 4.89 -1.59
N SER A 431 0.55 5.90 -1.14
CA SER A 431 0.86 6.62 0.09
C SER A 431 0.70 5.74 1.33
N MET A 432 -0.23 4.78 1.32
CA MET A 432 -0.36 3.80 2.39
C MET A 432 0.82 2.81 2.41
N ALA A 433 1.31 2.38 1.24
CA ALA A 433 2.52 1.56 1.15
C ALA A 433 3.75 2.30 1.68
N TYR A 434 3.91 3.59 1.34
CA TYR A 434 4.95 4.44 1.91
C TYR A 434 4.85 4.52 3.44
N ALA A 435 3.67 4.83 3.98
CA ALA A 435 3.44 4.94 5.41
C ALA A 435 3.66 3.60 6.15
N GLY A 436 3.19 2.49 5.57
CA GLY A 436 3.42 1.14 6.09
C GLY A 436 4.89 0.75 6.09
N ALA A 437 5.63 1.09 5.01
CA ALA A 437 7.07 0.85 4.92
C ALA A 437 7.82 1.68 5.98
N ARG A 438 7.50 2.98 6.12
CA ARG A 438 8.09 3.85 7.17
C ARG A 438 7.92 3.24 8.56
N PHE A 439 6.70 2.83 8.90
CA PHE A 439 6.43 2.20 10.21
C PHE A 439 7.21 0.90 10.39
N THR A 440 7.21 0.03 9.38
CA THR A 440 7.95 -1.24 9.40
C THR A 440 9.45 -1.03 9.57
N ILE A 441 10.02 -0.04 8.88
CA ILE A 441 11.43 0.33 8.99
C ILE A 441 11.74 0.83 10.41
N SER A 442 10.86 1.61 11.03
CA SER A 442 10.98 2.02 12.43
C SER A 442 11.00 0.79 13.37
N LEU A 443 10.17 -0.23 13.13
CA LEU A 443 10.24 -1.49 13.87
C LEU A 443 11.57 -2.24 13.62
N CYS A 444 12.07 -2.30 12.39
CA CYS A 444 13.39 -2.89 12.08
C CYS A 444 14.53 -2.19 12.85
N LYS A 445 14.52 -0.86 12.91
CA LYS A 445 15.48 -0.07 13.70
C LYS A 445 15.37 -0.38 15.20
N ALA A 446 14.15 -0.49 15.71
CA ALA A 446 13.91 -0.85 17.11
C ALA A 446 14.41 -2.26 17.45
N LEU A 447 14.23 -3.25 16.56
CA LEU A 447 14.80 -4.60 16.70
C LEU A 447 16.33 -4.59 16.77
N ARG A 448 16.97 -3.66 16.05
CA ARG A 448 18.42 -3.41 16.09
C ARG A 448 18.89 -2.60 17.31
N LYS A 449 17.98 -2.32 18.25
CA LYS A 449 18.25 -1.54 19.48
C LYS A 449 18.72 -0.12 19.18
N GLU A 450 18.33 0.44 18.04
CA GLU A 450 18.50 1.87 17.81
C GLU A 450 17.64 2.65 18.81
N SER A 451 18.21 3.71 19.38
CA SER A 451 17.55 4.53 20.40
C SER A 451 16.65 5.60 19.77
N ASN A 452 15.67 6.08 20.55
CA ASN A 452 14.83 7.23 20.21
C ASN A 452 13.96 7.05 18.95
N ILE A 453 13.56 5.83 18.64
CA ILE A 453 12.59 5.55 17.58
C ILE A 453 11.18 5.82 18.13
N VAL A 454 10.54 6.88 17.65
CA VAL A 454 9.19 7.26 18.07
C VAL A 454 8.25 7.26 16.87
N GLU A 455 7.14 6.53 16.99
CA GLU A 455 6.06 6.51 16.00
C GLU A 455 4.71 6.59 16.70
N CYS A 456 3.70 7.15 16.05
CA CYS A 456 2.32 7.04 16.50
C CYS A 456 1.72 5.74 15.94
N ALA A 457 1.03 4.98 16.77
CA ALA A 457 0.29 3.79 16.35
C ALA A 457 -0.89 3.51 17.28
N TYR A 458 -1.97 2.93 16.74
CA TYR A 458 -3.16 2.55 17.49
C TYR A 458 -2.93 1.24 18.24
N VAL A 459 -2.85 1.28 19.57
CA VAL A 459 -2.41 0.14 20.41
C VAL A 459 -3.32 -0.04 21.61
N ARG A 460 -3.19 -1.17 22.33
CA ARG A 460 -3.81 -1.32 23.65
C ARG A 460 -3.27 -0.22 24.56
N SER A 461 -4.16 0.56 25.14
CA SER A 461 -3.80 1.77 25.88
C SER A 461 -4.67 1.97 27.11
N ASN A 462 -4.13 2.74 28.06
CA ASN A 462 -4.80 3.21 29.27
C ASN A 462 -4.70 4.75 29.43
N VAL A 463 -4.28 5.45 28.37
CA VAL A 463 -4.14 6.92 28.37
C VAL A 463 -5.50 7.64 28.34
N THR A 464 -6.56 6.92 27.98
CA THR A 464 -7.96 7.35 28.02
C THR A 464 -8.83 6.17 28.48
N GLU A 465 -10.13 6.39 28.61
CA GLU A 465 -11.12 5.37 28.90
C GLU A 465 -11.44 4.44 27.71
N ALA A 466 -10.90 4.71 26.52
CA ALA A 466 -10.96 3.78 25.40
C ALA A 466 -9.85 2.73 25.54
N LYS A 467 -10.19 1.44 25.41
CA LYS A 467 -9.21 0.34 25.59
C LYS A 467 -8.06 0.38 24.58
N TYR A 468 -8.28 0.98 23.42
CA TYR A 468 -7.28 1.12 22.37
C TYR A 468 -7.24 2.57 21.92
N PHE A 469 -6.03 3.10 21.72
CA PHE A 469 -5.82 4.50 21.40
C PHE A 469 -4.46 4.71 20.74
N SER A 470 -4.39 5.65 19.78
CA SER A 470 -3.14 6.05 19.13
C SER A 470 -2.49 7.19 19.90
N THR A 471 -1.21 7.02 20.25
CA THR A 471 -0.34 8.04 20.85
C THR A 471 1.08 7.85 20.31
N PRO A 472 1.99 8.81 20.51
CA PRO A 472 3.41 8.59 20.26
C PRO A 472 3.97 7.49 21.18
N LEU A 473 4.68 6.53 20.60
CA LEU A 473 5.25 5.37 21.27
C LEU A 473 6.76 5.36 21.05
N LEU A 474 7.53 5.27 22.13
CA LEU A 474 8.93 4.89 22.04
C LEU A 474 9.00 3.39 21.76
N LEU A 475 9.63 3.02 20.65
CA LEU A 475 9.81 1.65 20.21
C LEU A 475 11.18 1.10 20.65
N GLY A 476 11.21 -0.19 20.98
CA GLY A 476 12.41 -0.94 21.34
C GLY A 476 12.38 -2.37 20.78
N PRO A 477 13.37 -3.22 21.12
CA PRO A 477 13.53 -4.54 20.52
C PRO A 477 12.39 -5.51 20.83
N ASN A 478 11.57 -5.23 21.84
CA ASN A 478 10.40 -6.03 22.21
C ASN A 478 9.07 -5.39 21.80
N GLY A 479 9.08 -4.37 20.94
CA GLY A 479 7.91 -3.60 20.54
C GLY A 479 7.80 -2.28 21.31
N ILE A 480 6.65 -1.99 21.91
CA ILE A 480 6.44 -0.75 22.69
C ILE A 480 7.34 -0.78 23.93
N GLN A 481 8.26 0.19 24.01
CA GLN A 481 9.07 0.43 25.21
C GLN A 481 8.39 1.41 26.17
N LYS A 482 7.75 2.46 25.63
CA LYS A 482 7.02 3.44 26.43
C LYS A 482 5.92 4.11 25.62
N ASN A 483 4.72 4.19 26.18
CA ASN A 483 3.68 5.07 25.67
C ASN A 483 3.92 6.50 26.18
N LEU A 484 4.09 7.48 25.28
CA LEU A 484 4.41 8.86 25.63
C LEU A 484 3.17 9.70 25.98
N GLY A 485 1.96 9.13 25.85
CA GLY A 485 0.71 9.77 26.24
C GLY A 485 0.26 10.89 25.30
N LEU A 486 -0.66 11.72 25.77
CA LEU A 486 -1.30 12.79 24.99
C LEU A 486 -0.43 14.06 24.92
N GLY A 487 0.49 14.25 25.87
CA GLY A 487 1.18 15.52 26.06
C GLY A 487 0.22 16.62 26.53
N LYS A 488 0.57 17.88 26.25
CA LYS A 488 -0.28 19.04 26.54
C LYS A 488 -1.20 19.29 25.34
N LEU A 489 -2.51 19.26 25.56
CA LEU A 489 -3.52 19.55 24.54
C LEU A 489 -3.95 21.02 24.62
N SER A 490 -4.26 21.61 23.47
CA SER A 490 -5.05 22.84 23.38
C SER A 490 -6.52 22.57 23.67
N GLU A 491 -7.30 23.63 23.92
CA GLU A 491 -8.75 23.51 24.13
C GLU A 491 -9.47 22.90 22.92
N PHE A 492 -9.06 23.26 21.71
CA PHE A 492 -9.60 22.69 20.48
C PHE A 492 -9.31 21.19 20.37
N GLU A 493 -8.08 20.76 20.65
CA GLU A 493 -7.71 19.33 20.62
C GLU A 493 -8.40 18.52 21.71
N ASP A 494 -8.66 19.10 22.88
CA ASP A 494 -9.44 18.47 23.95
C ASP A 494 -10.91 18.24 23.53
N GLN A 495 -11.50 19.18 22.78
CA GLN A 495 -12.85 19.00 22.21
C GLN A 495 -12.86 17.87 21.16
N LEU A 496 -11.85 17.79 20.30
CA LEU A 496 -11.71 16.69 19.34
C LEU A 496 -11.58 15.34 20.06
N LEU A 497 -10.79 15.30 21.14
CA LEU A 497 -10.64 14.11 21.98
C LEU A 497 -12.00 13.65 22.55
N LYS A 498 -12.75 14.57 23.15
CA LYS A 498 -14.09 14.28 23.70
C LYS A 498 -15.05 13.72 22.63
N ALA A 499 -15.00 14.26 21.42
CA ALA A 499 -15.82 13.78 20.30
C ALA A 499 -15.39 12.39 19.79
N ALA A 500 -14.10 12.08 19.81
CA ALA A 500 -13.56 10.82 19.30
C ALA A 500 -13.85 9.62 20.21
N ILE A 501 -13.86 9.80 21.54
CA ILE A 501 -13.95 8.68 22.50
C ILE A 501 -15.21 7.81 22.31
N PRO A 502 -16.44 8.35 22.18
CA PRO A 502 -17.63 7.52 22.00
C PRO A 502 -17.56 6.66 20.74
N GLU A 503 -17.05 7.21 19.63
CA GLU A 503 -16.88 6.47 18.39
C GLU A 503 -15.81 5.38 18.52
N LEU A 504 -14.69 5.68 19.18
CA LEU A 504 -13.66 4.68 19.47
C LEU A 504 -14.20 3.53 20.30
N LYS A 505 -14.94 3.80 21.38
CA LYS A 505 -15.56 2.74 22.21
C LYS A 505 -16.48 1.85 21.41
N LYS A 506 -17.32 2.43 20.53
CA LYS A 506 -18.20 1.67 19.63
C LYS A 506 -17.41 0.78 18.67
N ASN A 507 -16.37 1.31 18.05
CA ASN A 507 -15.53 0.57 17.09
C ASN A 507 -14.76 -0.56 17.77
N ILE A 508 -14.23 -0.32 18.98
CA ILE A 508 -13.55 -1.31 19.80
C ILE A 508 -14.50 -2.44 20.15
N GLN A 509 -15.67 -2.11 20.72
CA GLN A 509 -16.67 -3.08 21.12
C GLN A 509 -17.10 -3.96 19.94
N LYS A 510 -17.33 -3.36 18.77
CA LYS A 510 -17.66 -4.11 17.55
C LYS A 510 -16.60 -5.14 17.17
N GLY A 511 -15.32 -4.80 17.34
CA GLY A 511 -14.20 -5.73 17.08
C GLY A 511 -14.11 -6.85 18.12
N GLU A 512 -14.26 -6.52 19.41
CA GLU A 512 -14.27 -7.51 20.50
C GLU A 512 -15.45 -8.49 20.35
N ASP A 513 -16.65 -7.96 20.11
CA ASP A 513 -17.88 -8.72 19.91
C ASP A 513 -17.78 -9.68 18.73
N PHE A 514 -17.14 -9.28 17.63
CA PHE A 514 -16.95 -10.16 16.47
C PHE A 514 -16.22 -11.46 16.87
N VAL A 515 -15.15 -11.35 17.67
CA VAL A 515 -14.38 -12.51 18.12
C VAL A 515 -15.14 -13.30 19.18
N HIS A 516 -15.88 -12.65 20.08
CA HIS A 516 -16.65 -13.33 21.13
C HIS A 516 -17.87 -14.07 20.59
N ASN A 517 -18.53 -13.52 19.57
CA ASN A 517 -19.75 -14.09 18.96
C ASN A 517 -19.46 -15.12 17.86
N THR A 518 -18.24 -15.16 17.32
CA THR A 518 -17.81 -16.25 16.44
C THR A 518 -17.66 -17.53 17.28
N LYS A 519 -18.68 -18.39 17.27
CA LYS A 519 -18.64 -19.71 17.93
C LYS A 519 -17.43 -20.51 17.43
N ARG A 520 -16.76 -21.23 18.33
CA ARG A 520 -15.76 -22.25 17.99
C ARG A 520 -16.44 -23.27 17.07
N ASN A 521 -16.14 -23.23 15.77
CA ASN A 521 -16.40 -24.37 14.89
C ASN A 521 -15.30 -25.41 15.11
#